data_AF-A0A950EZ75-F1
#
_entry.id   AF-A0A950EZ75-F1
#
_cell.length_a   1.000
_cell.length_b   1.000
_cell.length_c   1.000
_cell.angle_alpha   90.00
_cell.angle_beta   90.00
_cell.angle_gamma   90.00
#
_symmetry.space_group_name_H-M   'P 1'
#
loop_
_entity.id
_entity.type
_entity.pdbx_description
1 polymer ?
#
loop_
_entity_poly.entity_id
_entity_poly.type
_entity_poly.pdbx_seq_one_letter_code
_entity_poly.pdbx_strand_id
1 'polypeptide(L)'
;MPAIPVAWVTRHGGSSWEVSMSLELVNTFGTLLTACIIAATAIVAIVQLRHLRAGNQISAMLSIGEELSAPAVANAQALIRGELKDALNDESFLAYNDAFDQDLPLPKVPPEYEELRRATIVIGNAYEELGILVKNGIVDSHLFLDRYSWVILGAWNRLLPVTSRARAVTGKNAIWENFEYLAVLSEDWMVAHPSLYPKGMRRMPMRAAATLSSAV
;
A
#
# COMPACT_ATOMS: atom_id res chain seq x y z
N MET A 1 105.63 -18.73 15.56
CA MET A 1 105.18 -18.12 14.28
C MET A 1 104.71 -19.26 13.37
N PRO A 2 103.57 -19.19 12.65
CA PRO A 2 102.47 -18.19 12.58
C PRO A 2 101.14 -18.76 13.19
N ALA A 3 100.22 -18.02 13.82
CA ALA A 3 99.40 -16.85 13.44
C ALA A 3 98.32 -17.17 12.37
N ILE A 4 97.12 -17.56 12.82
CA ILE A 4 95.89 -17.60 12.00
C ILE A 4 95.02 -16.39 12.39
N PRO A 5 94.58 -15.55 11.43
CA PRO A 5 93.87 -14.31 11.73
C PRO A 5 92.38 -14.56 11.99
N VAL A 6 91.86 -13.86 13.01
CA VAL A 6 90.44 -13.72 13.32
C VAL A 6 89.82 -12.76 12.32
N ALA A 7 88.99 -13.28 11.42
CA ALA A 7 88.19 -12.47 10.50
C ALA A 7 86.96 -11.93 11.24
N TRP A 8 86.95 -10.62 11.47
CA TRP A 8 85.80 -9.87 11.97
C TRP A 8 84.72 -9.77 10.88
N VAL A 9 83.55 -10.36 11.14
CA VAL A 9 82.35 -10.09 10.33
C VAL A 9 81.74 -8.78 10.83
N THR A 10 81.96 -7.70 10.09
CA THR A 10 81.26 -6.44 10.28
C THR A 10 79.79 -6.62 9.95
N ARG A 11 78.96 -6.67 10.99
CA ARG A 11 77.51 -6.60 10.91
C ARG A 11 77.13 -5.19 10.43
N HIS A 12 76.77 -5.05 9.16
CA HIS A 12 76.15 -3.83 8.67
C HIS A 12 74.76 -3.70 9.31
N GLY A 13 74.66 -2.90 10.36
CA GLY A 13 73.41 -2.35 10.86
C GLY A 13 72.84 -1.36 9.85
N GLY A 14 72.21 -1.89 8.81
CA GLY A 14 71.33 -1.11 7.94
C GLY A 14 70.07 -0.74 8.72
N SER A 15 69.74 0.54 8.72
CA SER A 15 68.58 1.19 9.35
C SER A 15 67.25 0.51 8.99
N SER A 16 66.78 -0.40 9.85
CA SER A 16 65.50 -1.11 9.69
C SER A 16 64.27 -0.31 10.14
N TRP A 17 64.44 0.94 10.57
CA TRP A 17 63.39 1.71 11.25
C TRP A 17 62.55 2.60 10.30
N GLU A 18 63.06 2.98 9.13
CA GLU A 18 62.31 3.81 8.16
C GLU A 18 61.34 3.01 7.29
N VAL A 19 61.68 1.75 6.99
CA VAL A 19 60.82 0.89 6.15
C VAL A 19 59.57 0.43 6.92
N SER A 20 59.65 0.31 8.24
CA SER A 20 58.52 -0.14 9.07
C SER A 20 57.37 0.86 9.13
N MET A 21 57.62 2.17 9.23
CA MET A 21 56.54 3.18 9.20
C MET A 21 55.84 3.27 7.83
N SER A 22 56.56 2.99 6.74
CA SER A 22 56.00 2.92 5.38
C SER A 22 54.98 1.79 5.25
N LEU A 23 55.26 0.62 5.83
CA LEU A 23 54.37 -0.55 5.75
C LEU A 23 53.09 -0.37 6.57
N GLU A 24 53.19 0.26 7.75
CA GLU A 24 52.02 0.58 8.57
C GLU A 24 51.11 1.58 7.87
N LEU A 25 51.65 2.68 7.31
CA LEU A 25 50.89 3.65 6.53
C LEU A 25 50.21 3.00 5.32
N VAL A 26 50.92 2.17 4.56
CA VAL A 26 50.35 1.44 3.40
C VAL A 26 49.21 0.53 3.83
N ASN A 27 49.34 -0.16 4.97
CA ASN A 27 48.26 -1.01 5.48
C ASN A 27 47.06 -0.18 5.97
N THR A 28 47.28 0.93 6.67
CA THR A 28 46.21 1.85 7.07
C THR A 28 45.47 2.42 5.86
N PHE A 29 46.19 2.84 4.81
CA PHE A 29 45.58 3.27 3.56
C PHE A 29 44.80 2.15 2.87
N GLY A 30 45.34 0.92 2.86
CA GLY A 30 44.66 -0.26 2.33
C GLY A 30 43.33 -0.53 3.04
N THR A 31 43.34 -0.57 4.37
CA THR A 31 42.13 -0.79 5.17
C THR A 31 41.09 0.32 5.00
N LEU A 32 41.53 1.59 4.95
CA LEU A 32 40.65 2.73 4.73
C LEU A 32 40.03 2.69 3.32
N LEU A 33 40.82 2.35 2.30
CA LEU A 33 40.33 2.17 0.95
C LEU A 33 39.31 1.02 0.86
N THR A 34 39.58 -0.12 1.49
CA THR A 34 38.63 -1.24 1.57
C THR A 34 37.33 -0.81 2.25
N ALA A 35 37.40 -0.08 3.37
CA ALA A 35 36.22 0.44 4.06
C ALA A 35 35.40 1.40 3.17
N CYS A 36 36.07 2.31 2.45
CA CYS A 36 35.42 3.20 1.48
C CYS A 36 34.73 2.44 0.34
N ILE A 37 35.36 1.38 -0.18
CA ILE A 37 34.77 0.53 -1.23
C ILE A 37 33.52 -0.18 -0.69
N ILE A 38 33.58 -0.77 0.51
CA ILE A 38 32.42 -1.43 1.14
C ILE A 38 31.29 -0.44 1.40
N ALA A 39 31.61 0.78 1.86
CA ALA A 39 30.60 1.82 2.06
C ALA A 39 29.94 2.23 0.73
N ALA A 40 30.73 2.41 -0.33
CA ALA A 40 30.20 2.74 -1.65
C ALA A 40 29.32 1.61 -2.22
N THR A 41 29.73 0.34 -2.08
CA THR A 41 28.92 -0.80 -2.56
C THR A 41 27.64 -0.95 -1.75
N ALA A 42 27.66 -0.72 -0.43
CA ALA A 42 26.48 -0.71 0.42
C ALA A 42 25.48 0.38 -0.01
N ILE A 43 25.95 1.60 -0.29
CA ILE A 43 25.10 2.69 -0.79
C ILE A 43 24.45 2.30 -2.14
N VAL A 44 25.23 1.76 -3.06
CA VAL A 44 24.70 1.31 -4.37
C VAL A 44 23.65 0.20 -4.18
N ALA A 45 23.90 -0.77 -3.30
CA ALA A 45 22.95 -1.84 -3.00
C ALA A 45 21.63 -1.29 -2.41
N ILE A 46 21.70 -0.31 -1.50
CA ILE A 46 20.52 0.37 -0.94
C ILE A 46 19.73 1.09 -2.04
N VAL A 47 20.42 1.79 -2.95
CA VAL A 47 19.78 2.47 -4.09
C VAL A 47 19.10 1.46 -5.00
N GLN A 48 19.75 0.32 -5.30
CA GLN A 48 19.17 -0.75 -6.10
C GLN A 48 17.91 -1.35 -5.44
N LEU A 49 17.95 -1.60 -4.13
CA LEU A 49 16.79 -2.06 -3.37
C LEU A 49 15.62 -1.07 -3.45
N ARG A 50 15.91 0.25 -3.39
CA ARG A 50 14.88 1.29 -3.53
C ARG A 50 14.23 1.26 -4.92
N HIS A 51 15.02 1.08 -5.98
CA HIS A 51 14.49 0.99 -7.35
C HIS A 51 13.63 -0.27 -7.55
N LEU A 52 14.06 -1.42 -7.02
CA LEU A 52 13.25 -2.64 -7.06
C LEU A 52 11.93 -2.49 -6.30
N ARG A 53 11.95 -1.83 -5.13
CA ARG A 53 10.73 -1.54 -4.38
C ARG A 53 9.78 -0.64 -5.15
N ALA A 54 10.27 0.42 -5.79
CA ALA A 54 9.46 1.30 -6.61
C ALA A 54 8.81 0.57 -7.82
N GLY A 55 9.55 -0.33 -8.47
CA GLY A 55 9.00 -1.18 -9.53
C GLY A 55 7.87 -2.08 -9.06
N ASN A 56 8.03 -2.73 -7.90
CA ASN A 56 6.99 -3.57 -7.31
C ASN A 56 5.73 -2.76 -6.95
N GLN A 57 5.88 -1.52 -6.46
CA GLN A 57 4.74 -0.66 -6.15
C GLN A 57 3.90 -0.33 -7.40
N ILE A 58 4.54 -0.03 -8.53
CA ILE A 58 3.84 0.25 -9.79
C ILE A 58 3.04 -0.98 -10.23
N SER A 59 3.65 -2.17 -10.19
CA SER A 59 2.97 -3.41 -10.58
C SER A 59 1.78 -3.70 -9.66
N ALA A 60 1.92 -3.48 -8.35
CA ALA A 60 0.81 -3.65 -7.41
C ALA A 60 -0.33 -2.67 -7.71
N MET A 61 -0.02 -1.39 -7.93
CA MET A 61 -1.03 -0.37 -8.26
C MET A 61 -1.76 -0.65 -9.57
N LEU A 62 -1.07 -1.20 -10.58
CA LEU A 62 -1.71 -1.61 -11.84
C LEU A 62 -2.63 -2.81 -11.65
N SER A 63 -2.17 -3.85 -10.95
CA SER A 63 -2.99 -5.03 -10.63
C SER A 63 -4.25 -4.66 -9.87
N ILE A 64 -4.15 -3.78 -8.87
CA ILE A 64 -5.31 -3.29 -8.12
C ILE A 64 -6.25 -2.49 -9.03
N GLY A 65 -5.67 -1.67 -9.92
CA GLY A 65 -6.45 -0.94 -10.92
C GLY A 65 -7.25 -1.86 -11.85
N GLU A 66 -6.64 -2.94 -12.31
CA GLU A 66 -7.28 -3.97 -13.15
C GLU A 66 -8.39 -4.69 -12.38
N GLU A 67 -8.11 -5.11 -11.14
CA GLU A 67 -9.06 -5.80 -10.27
C GLU A 67 -10.29 -4.94 -9.94
N LEU A 68 -10.07 -3.68 -9.53
CA LEU A 68 -11.17 -2.74 -9.26
C LEU A 68 -11.92 -2.32 -10.52
N SER A 69 -11.32 -2.47 -11.69
CA SER A 69 -11.97 -2.22 -12.99
C SER A 69 -12.63 -3.48 -13.57
N ALA A 70 -12.52 -4.63 -12.91
CA ALA A 70 -13.10 -5.86 -13.39
C ALA A 70 -14.63 -5.72 -13.52
N PRO A 71 -15.26 -6.33 -14.55
CA PRO A 71 -16.71 -6.23 -14.76
C PRO A 71 -17.53 -6.64 -13.53
N ALA A 72 -17.07 -7.63 -12.77
CA ALA A 72 -17.72 -8.08 -11.55
C ALA A 72 -17.79 -6.96 -10.49
N VAL A 73 -16.69 -6.24 -10.25
CA VAL A 73 -16.62 -5.12 -9.29
C VAL A 73 -17.42 -3.93 -9.80
N ALA A 74 -17.29 -3.60 -11.09
CA ALA A 74 -18.03 -2.50 -11.70
C ALA A 74 -19.55 -2.71 -11.61
N ASN A 75 -20.03 -3.92 -11.93
CA ASN A 75 -21.45 -4.28 -11.87
C ASN A 75 -21.95 -4.31 -10.42
N ALA A 76 -21.20 -4.92 -9.50
CA ALA A 76 -21.53 -4.92 -8.08
C ALA A 76 -21.64 -3.49 -7.52
N GLN A 77 -20.71 -2.61 -7.91
CA GLN A 77 -20.74 -1.22 -7.47
C GLN A 77 -21.86 -0.41 -8.12
N ALA A 78 -22.30 -0.75 -9.33
CA ALA A 78 -23.50 -0.17 -9.95
C ALA A 78 -24.76 -0.60 -9.19
N LEU A 79 -24.89 -1.90 -8.90
CA LEU A 79 -26.03 -2.47 -8.19
C LEU A 79 -26.18 -1.88 -6.78
N ILE A 80 -25.09 -1.85 -6.00
CA ILE A 80 -25.07 -1.24 -4.66
C ILE A 80 -25.44 0.25 -4.72
N ARG A 81 -24.96 0.98 -5.74
CA ARG A 81 -25.28 2.40 -5.89
C ARG A 81 -26.74 2.65 -6.22
N GLY A 82 -27.37 1.76 -6.98
CA GLY A 82 -28.76 1.89 -7.41
C GLY A 82 -29.76 1.43 -6.35
N GLU A 83 -29.52 0.28 -5.74
CA GLU A 83 -30.60 -0.49 -5.09
C GLU A 83 -30.40 -0.67 -3.57
N LEU A 84 -29.16 -0.63 -3.07
CA LEU A 84 -28.89 -1.00 -1.67
C LEU A 84 -29.67 -0.14 -0.67
N LYS A 85 -29.78 1.16 -0.95
CA LYS A 85 -30.48 2.09 -0.07
C LYS A 85 -31.96 1.75 0.09
N ASP A 86 -32.60 1.34 -1.00
CA ASP A 86 -34.03 1.03 -0.99
C ASP A 86 -34.28 -0.34 -0.36
N ALA A 87 -33.45 -1.34 -0.70
CA ALA A 87 -33.51 -2.67 -0.12
C ALA A 87 -33.29 -2.66 1.42
N LEU A 88 -32.44 -1.75 1.94
CA LEU A 88 -32.24 -1.58 3.38
C LEU A 88 -33.49 -1.13 4.15
N ASN A 89 -34.55 -0.67 3.46
CA ASN A 89 -35.84 -0.36 4.07
C ASN A 89 -36.84 -1.53 3.99
N ASP A 90 -36.49 -2.63 3.32
CA ASP A 90 -37.33 -3.82 3.21
C ASP A 90 -36.95 -4.84 4.29
N GLU A 91 -37.92 -5.18 5.14
CA GLU A 91 -37.76 -6.16 6.21
C GLU A 91 -37.37 -7.55 5.69
N SER A 92 -37.84 -7.93 4.50
CA SER A 92 -37.54 -9.24 3.90
C SER A 92 -36.09 -9.34 3.42
N PHE A 93 -35.50 -8.25 2.91
CA PHE A 93 -34.07 -8.18 2.61
C PHE A 93 -33.23 -8.24 3.89
N LEU A 94 -33.63 -7.49 4.93
CA LEU A 94 -32.95 -7.48 6.22
C LEU A 94 -32.98 -8.87 6.88
N ALA A 95 -34.13 -9.54 6.90
CA ALA A 95 -34.27 -10.89 7.47
C ALA A 95 -33.43 -11.93 6.70
N TYR A 96 -33.36 -11.82 5.37
CA TYR A 96 -32.49 -12.67 4.56
C TYR A 96 -31.01 -12.46 4.89
N ASN A 97 -30.58 -11.20 4.99
CA ASN A 97 -29.20 -10.88 5.36
C ASN A 97 -28.84 -11.39 6.75
N ASP A 98 -29.72 -11.19 7.73
CA ASP A 98 -29.48 -11.66 9.10
C ASP A 98 -29.37 -13.18 9.18
N ALA A 99 -30.26 -13.90 8.46
CA ALA A 99 -30.21 -15.35 8.37
C ALA A 99 -28.90 -15.82 7.71
N PHE A 100 -28.47 -15.14 6.65
CA PHE A 100 -27.19 -15.43 5.99
C PHE A 100 -26.01 -15.20 6.93
N ASP A 101 -25.96 -14.06 7.63
CA ASP A 101 -24.86 -13.69 8.52
C ASP A 101 -24.74 -14.61 9.74
N GLN A 102 -25.87 -15.17 10.20
CA GLN A 102 -25.94 -16.09 11.33
C GLN A 102 -25.84 -17.58 10.95
N ASP A 103 -25.66 -17.90 9.65
CA ASP A 103 -25.66 -19.28 9.14
C ASP A 103 -26.96 -20.05 9.48
N LEU A 104 -28.09 -19.36 9.35
CA LEU A 104 -29.44 -19.90 9.56
C LEU A 104 -30.09 -20.29 8.23
N PRO A 105 -31.17 -21.10 8.25
CA PRO A 105 -31.95 -21.39 7.05
C PRO A 105 -32.42 -20.11 6.36
N LEU A 106 -32.07 -19.95 5.08
CA LEU A 106 -32.36 -18.73 4.32
C LEU A 106 -33.85 -18.64 3.97
N PRO A 107 -34.52 -17.50 4.25
CA PRO A 107 -35.87 -17.27 3.77
C PRO A 107 -35.87 -17.14 2.24
N LYS A 108 -37.00 -17.49 1.61
CA LYS A 108 -37.18 -17.27 0.17
C LYS A 108 -37.35 -15.78 -0.09
N VAL A 109 -36.46 -15.23 -0.91
CA VAL A 109 -36.48 -13.83 -1.35
C VAL A 109 -36.46 -13.75 -2.87
N PRO A 110 -36.82 -12.59 -3.45
CA PRO A 110 -36.61 -12.36 -4.87
C PRO A 110 -35.13 -12.49 -5.28
N PRO A 111 -34.82 -12.95 -6.51
CA PRO A 111 -33.44 -13.11 -6.99
C PRO A 111 -32.58 -11.84 -6.89
N GLU A 112 -33.19 -10.67 -7.04
CA GLU A 112 -32.52 -9.37 -6.91
C GLU A 112 -31.89 -9.16 -5.53
N TYR A 113 -32.49 -9.70 -4.45
CA TYR A 113 -31.95 -9.60 -3.09
C TYR A 113 -30.71 -10.48 -2.90
N GLU A 114 -30.71 -11.67 -3.53
CA GLU A 114 -29.53 -12.52 -3.54
C GLU A 114 -28.39 -11.87 -4.34
N GLU A 115 -28.70 -11.25 -5.49
CA GLU A 115 -27.73 -10.53 -6.31
C GLU A 115 -27.13 -9.34 -5.57
N LEU A 116 -27.97 -8.55 -4.92
CA LEU A 116 -27.53 -7.40 -4.13
C LEU A 116 -26.66 -7.83 -2.94
N ARG A 117 -27.00 -8.94 -2.27
CA ARG A 117 -26.17 -9.51 -1.20
C ARG A 117 -24.82 -9.97 -1.75
N ARG A 118 -24.79 -10.68 -2.88
CA ARG A 118 -23.53 -11.07 -3.55
C ARG A 118 -22.69 -9.87 -3.92
N ALA A 119 -23.29 -8.81 -4.47
CA ALA A 119 -22.59 -7.58 -4.80
C ALA A 119 -21.96 -6.93 -3.56
N THR A 120 -22.69 -6.91 -2.44
CA THR A 120 -22.19 -6.38 -1.16
C THR A 120 -20.95 -7.17 -0.70
N ILE A 121 -20.97 -8.50 -0.80
CA ILE A 121 -19.83 -9.35 -0.46
C ILE A 121 -18.64 -9.08 -1.38
N VAL A 122 -18.86 -8.96 -2.69
CA VAL A 122 -17.80 -8.66 -3.67
C VAL A 122 -17.10 -7.34 -3.33
N ILE A 123 -17.87 -6.28 -3.07
CA ILE A 123 -17.29 -4.97 -2.75
C ILE A 123 -16.62 -4.97 -1.38
N GLY A 124 -17.26 -5.56 -0.36
CA GLY A 124 -16.69 -5.67 0.98
C GLY A 124 -15.36 -6.41 0.98
N ASN A 125 -15.30 -7.58 0.33
CA ASN A 125 -14.08 -8.37 0.26
C ASN A 125 -12.98 -7.71 -0.58
N ALA A 126 -13.33 -7.08 -1.70
CA ALA A 126 -12.34 -6.36 -2.51
C ALA A 126 -11.63 -5.28 -1.69
N TYR A 127 -12.36 -4.44 -0.95
CA TYR A 127 -11.71 -3.42 -0.12
C TYR A 127 -11.08 -3.97 1.17
N GLU A 128 -11.57 -5.08 1.70
CA GLU A 128 -10.95 -5.79 2.82
C GLU A 128 -9.53 -6.25 2.44
N GLU A 129 -9.39 -6.88 1.28
CA GLU A 129 -8.10 -7.34 0.76
C GLU A 129 -7.14 -6.17 0.52
N LEU A 130 -7.63 -5.07 -0.07
CA LEU A 130 -6.83 -3.86 -0.26
C LEU A 130 -6.41 -3.23 1.07
N GLY A 131 -7.28 -3.26 2.08
CA GLY A 131 -6.97 -2.83 3.44
C GLY A 131 -5.80 -3.62 4.03
N ILE A 132 -5.77 -4.94 3.82
CA ILE A 132 -4.66 -5.81 4.25
C ILE A 132 -3.35 -5.41 3.55
N LEU A 133 -3.38 -5.17 2.24
CA LEU A 133 -2.18 -4.80 1.47
C LEU A 133 -1.59 -3.47 1.96
N VAL A 134 -2.43 -2.48 2.22
CA VAL A 134 -2.02 -1.16 2.73
C VAL A 134 -1.51 -1.27 4.17
N LYS A 135 -2.24 -1.97 5.05
CA LYS A 135 -1.88 -2.19 6.46
C LYS A 135 -0.50 -2.83 6.63
N ASN A 136 -0.13 -3.74 5.73
CA ASN A 136 1.17 -4.42 5.75
C ASN A 136 2.27 -3.69 4.96
N GLY A 137 1.99 -2.51 4.40
CA GLY A 137 2.98 -1.73 3.64
C GLY A 137 3.44 -2.40 2.34
N ILE A 138 2.66 -3.36 1.83
CA ILE A 138 2.84 -3.97 0.51
C ILE A 138 2.50 -2.93 -0.56
N VAL A 139 1.45 -2.16 -0.31
CA VAL A 139 1.04 -1.00 -1.12
C VAL A 139 1.35 0.28 -0.36
N ASP A 140 2.02 1.22 -1.01
CA ASP A 140 2.29 2.55 -0.46
C ASP A 140 0.97 3.30 -0.23
N SER A 141 0.68 3.61 1.03
CA SER A 141 -0.58 4.24 1.43
C SER A 141 -0.77 5.62 0.81
N HIS A 142 0.31 6.39 0.63
CA HIS A 142 0.23 7.74 0.08
C HIS A 142 -0.22 7.70 -1.39
N LEU A 143 0.45 6.90 -2.23
CA LEU A 143 0.08 6.73 -3.63
C LEU A 143 -1.31 6.12 -3.79
N PHE A 144 -1.66 5.19 -2.90
CA PHE A 144 -2.95 4.52 -2.93
C PHE A 144 -4.12 5.45 -2.58
N LEU A 145 -3.99 6.20 -1.48
CA LEU A 145 -5.03 7.12 -1.00
C LEU A 145 -5.17 8.36 -1.90
N ASP A 146 -4.08 8.83 -2.52
CA ASP A 146 -4.13 9.87 -3.55
C ASP A 146 -5.10 9.49 -4.68
N ARG A 147 -5.10 8.22 -5.09
CA ARG A 147 -5.95 7.75 -6.18
C ARG A 147 -7.35 7.33 -5.74
N TYR A 148 -7.48 6.62 -4.62
CA TYR A 148 -8.69 5.84 -4.32
C TYR A 148 -9.50 6.35 -3.12
N SER A 149 -8.98 7.28 -2.31
CA SER A 149 -9.62 7.72 -1.04
C SER A 149 -11.11 8.06 -1.20
N TRP A 150 -11.46 8.85 -2.22
CA TRP A 150 -12.85 9.22 -2.47
C TRP A 150 -13.76 8.03 -2.79
N VAL A 151 -13.27 7.06 -3.59
CA VAL A 151 -14.05 5.89 -3.98
C VAL A 151 -14.22 4.93 -2.80
N ILE A 152 -13.15 4.71 -2.03
CA ILE A 152 -13.15 3.88 -0.82
C ILE A 152 -14.15 4.42 0.19
N LEU A 153 -14.06 5.70 0.53
CA LEU A 153 -14.96 6.32 1.50
C LEU A 153 -16.42 6.26 1.03
N GLY A 154 -16.65 6.48 -0.28
CA GLY A 154 -17.95 6.32 -0.88
C GLY A 154 -18.48 4.88 -0.79
N ALA A 155 -17.65 3.87 -1.00
CA ALA A 155 -18.05 2.47 -0.87
C ALA A 155 -18.36 2.12 0.60
N TRP A 156 -17.48 2.50 1.54
CA TRP A 156 -17.68 2.27 2.96
C TRP A 156 -19.00 2.85 3.47
N ASN A 157 -19.27 4.11 3.16
CA ASN A 157 -20.52 4.78 3.59
C ASN A 157 -21.78 4.09 3.07
N ARG A 158 -21.71 3.40 1.92
CA ARG A 158 -22.85 2.62 1.39
C ARG A 158 -23.00 1.28 2.09
N LEU A 159 -21.89 0.61 2.41
CA LEU A 159 -21.90 -0.69 3.07
C LEU A 159 -22.01 -0.60 4.60
N LEU A 160 -21.83 0.59 5.19
CA LEU A 160 -21.88 0.82 6.63
C LEU A 160 -23.17 0.28 7.29
N PRO A 161 -24.38 0.50 6.76
CA PRO A 161 -25.61 -0.03 7.39
C PRO A 161 -25.66 -1.56 7.40
N VAL A 162 -25.23 -2.20 6.30
CA VAL A 162 -25.20 -3.68 6.22
C VAL A 162 -24.13 -4.23 7.17
N THR A 163 -22.95 -3.62 7.19
CA THR A 163 -21.81 -4.04 8.02
C THR A 163 -22.15 -3.92 9.50
N SER A 164 -22.69 -2.78 9.92
CA SER A 164 -23.09 -2.54 11.31
C SER A 164 -24.17 -3.52 11.77
N ARG A 165 -25.16 -3.81 10.92
CA ARG A 165 -26.17 -4.83 11.22
C ARG A 165 -25.56 -6.23 11.32
N ALA A 166 -24.75 -6.64 10.36
CA ALA A 166 -24.08 -7.94 10.36
C ALA A 166 -23.25 -8.13 11.64
N ARG A 167 -22.48 -7.12 12.05
CA ARG A 167 -21.72 -7.13 13.32
C ARG A 167 -22.65 -7.24 14.53
N ALA A 168 -23.76 -6.50 14.55
CA ALA A 168 -24.72 -6.52 15.66
C ALA A 168 -25.41 -7.88 15.82
N VAL A 169 -25.83 -8.51 14.72
CA VAL A 169 -26.56 -9.79 14.77
C VAL A 169 -25.64 -10.99 15.02
N THR A 170 -24.38 -10.92 14.57
CA THR A 170 -23.41 -12.01 14.77
C THR A 170 -22.55 -11.86 16.01
N GLY A 171 -22.44 -10.64 16.57
CA GLY A 171 -21.47 -10.30 17.61
C GLY A 171 -20.01 -10.26 17.13
N LYS A 172 -19.76 -10.36 15.81
CA LYS A 172 -18.40 -10.43 15.23
C LYS A 172 -17.95 -9.06 14.74
N ASN A 173 -17.20 -8.33 15.56
CA ASN A 173 -16.67 -7.01 15.19
C ASN A 173 -15.68 -7.03 14.01
N ALA A 174 -15.07 -8.18 13.71
CA ALA A 174 -14.04 -8.31 12.67
C ALA A 174 -14.59 -8.33 11.23
N ILE A 175 -15.91 -8.30 11.02
CA ILE A 175 -16.49 -8.27 9.67
C ILE A 175 -16.02 -6.99 8.96
N TRP A 176 -15.20 -7.16 7.92
CA TRP A 176 -14.61 -6.10 7.11
C TRP A 176 -13.84 -5.02 7.90
N GLU A 177 -13.06 -5.45 8.91
CA GLU A 177 -12.27 -4.52 9.73
C GLU A 177 -11.13 -3.84 8.97
N ASN A 178 -10.53 -4.49 7.96
CA ASN A 178 -9.47 -3.88 7.18
C ASN A 178 -10.03 -2.92 6.12
N PHE A 179 -11.25 -3.16 5.63
CA PHE A 179 -12.00 -2.16 4.86
C PHE A 179 -12.32 -0.93 5.71
N GLU A 180 -12.79 -1.11 6.96
CA GLU A 180 -13.01 0.00 7.90
C GLU A 180 -11.73 0.80 8.14
N TYR A 181 -10.61 0.12 8.42
CA TYR A 181 -9.29 0.76 8.53
C TYR A 181 -8.97 1.59 7.30
N LEU A 182 -9.19 1.06 6.11
CA LEU A 182 -8.93 1.75 4.85
C LEU A 182 -9.85 2.96 4.63
N ALA A 183 -11.10 2.88 5.11
CA ALA A 183 -12.04 3.99 5.08
C ALA A 183 -11.61 5.13 6.02
N VAL A 184 -11.15 4.81 7.23
CA VAL A 184 -10.59 5.80 8.17
C VAL A 184 -9.39 6.51 7.56
N LEU A 185 -8.45 5.77 6.98
CA LEU A 185 -7.31 6.37 6.28
C LEU A 185 -7.74 7.28 5.12
N SER A 186 -8.79 6.90 4.41
CA SER A 186 -9.34 7.69 3.30
C SER A 186 -9.99 8.98 3.78
N GLU A 187 -10.72 8.94 4.89
CA GLU A 187 -11.31 10.12 5.53
C GLU A 187 -10.21 11.10 5.98
N ASP A 188 -9.22 10.62 6.75
CA ASP A 188 -8.08 11.40 7.21
C ASP A 188 -7.32 12.04 6.04
N TRP A 189 -7.10 11.26 4.97
CA TRP A 189 -6.43 11.72 3.76
C TRP A 189 -7.18 12.87 3.09
N MET A 190 -8.51 12.75 2.95
CA MET A 190 -9.34 13.78 2.31
C MET A 190 -9.41 15.06 3.15
N VAL A 191 -9.40 14.96 4.48
CA VAL A 191 -9.31 16.12 5.38
C VAL A 191 -7.96 16.82 5.23
N ALA A 192 -6.87 16.06 5.19
CA ALA A 192 -5.52 16.58 5.04
C ALA A 192 -5.25 17.14 3.62
N HIS A 193 -5.93 16.62 2.60
CA HIS A 193 -5.75 16.99 1.19
C HIS A 193 -7.06 17.41 0.52
N PRO A 194 -7.63 18.59 0.86
CA PRO A 194 -8.86 19.09 0.25
C PRO A 194 -8.78 19.22 -1.28
N SER A 195 -7.56 19.31 -1.82
CA SER A 195 -7.34 19.19 -3.25
C SER A 195 -5.99 18.54 -3.57
N LEU A 196 -6.04 17.53 -4.44
CA LEU A 196 -4.88 16.87 -5.03
C LEU A 196 -4.36 17.59 -6.28
N TYR A 197 -5.00 18.70 -6.68
CA TYR A 197 -4.57 19.46 -7.84
C TYR A 197 -3.20 20.11 -7.56
N PRO A 198 -2.21 19.97 -8.47
CA PRO A 198 -0.88 20.51 -8.21
C PRO A 198 -0.90 22.03 -7.94
N LYS A 199 -0.15 22.46 -6.94
CA LYS A 199 -0.07 23.87 -6.55
C LYS A 199 0.51 24.72 -7.69
N GLY A 200 -0.09 25.89 -7.92
CA GLY A 200 0.36 26.83 -8.96
C GLY A 200 -0.04 26.47 -10.39
N MET A 201 -0.70 25.33 -10.62
CA MET A 201 -1.14 24.94 -11.96
C MET A 201 -2.47 25.61 -12.33
N ARG A 202 -2.63 25.94 -13.61
CA ARG A 202 -3.86 26.54 -14.15
C ARG A 202 -4.98 25.49 -14.23
N ARG A 203 -6.05 25.67 -13.46
CA ARG A 203 -7.28 24.87 -13.61
C ARG A 203 -8.03 25.22 -14.90
N MET A 204 -8.66 24.22 -15.51
CA MET A 204 -9.62 24.47 -16.57
C MET A 204 -10.84 25.20 -15.98
N PRO A 205 -11.33 26.28 -16.63
CA PRO A 205 -12.52 26.97 -16.15
C PRO A 205 -13.72 26.02 -16.26
N MET A 206 -14.43 25.82 -15.15
CA MET A 206 -15.71 25.14 -15.19
C MET A 206 -16.71 26.07 -15.86
N ARG A 207 -17.16 25.74 -17.08
CA ARG A 207 -18.36 26.39 -17.62
C ARG A 207 -19.49 25.98 -16.71
N ALA A 208 -20.04 26.94 -15.94
CA ALA A 208 -21.32 26.73 -15.29
C ALA A 208 -22.28 26.21 -16.35
N ALA A 209 -22.99 25.12 -16.06
CA ALA A 209 -23.98 24.58 -16.98
C ALA A 209 -24.94 25.72 -17.29
N ALA A 210 -24.80 26.31 -18.49
CA ALA A 210 -25.78 27.26 -18.99
C ALA A 210 -27.10 26.49 -18.95
N THR A 211 -28.04 27.00 -18.16
CA THR A 211 -29.39 26.50 -18.03
C THR A 211 -29.91 26.14 -19.42
N LEU A 212 -29.98 24.84 -19.73
CA LEU A 212 -30.74 24.27 -20.84
C LEU A 212 -32.23 24.42 -20.54
N SER A 213 -32.67 25.66 -20.31
CA SER A 213 -34.03 26.06 -20.02
C SER A 213 -34.36 27.25 -20.92
N SER A 214 -34.53 26.97 -22.22
CA SER A 214 -35.40 27.70 -23.14
C SER A 214 -35.29 27.12 -24.55
N ALA A 215 -35.92 25.97 -24.78
CA ALA A 215 -36.40 25.54 -26.10
C ALA A 215 -37.32 24.33 -25.90
N VAL A 216 -38.51 24.60 -25.35
CA VAL A 216 -39.74 23.86 -25.69
C VAL A 216 -40.45 24.70 -26.74
#